data_AF-A0A0G3EEA0-F1
#
_entry.id   AF-A0A0G3EEA0-F1
#
_cell.length_a   1.000
_cell.length_b   1.000
_cell.length_c   1.000
_cell.angle_alpha   90.00
_cell.angle_beta   90.00
_cell.angle_gamma   90.00
#
_symmetry.space_group_name_H-M   'P 1'
#
loop_
_entity.id
_entity.type
_entity.pdbx_description
1 polymer ?
#
loop_
_entity_poly.entity_id
_entity_poly.type
_entity_poly.pdbx_seq_one_letter_code
_entity_poly.pdbx_strand_id
1 'polypeptide(L)'
;MQEPRSIPTKSCLSDSQVRLIELMQRINFGRIFDLPVRNGQPVMDPPPRVVREIKFGSDNGPRPEVAKADFTLKAQVRDLFAQLEALGDGVIPCIEIQRGLPFRMTVEEVCA
;
A
#
# COMPACT_ATOMS: atom_id res chain seq x y z
N MET A 1 9.01 -31.61 7.60
CA MET A 1 9.61 -30.40 8.20
C MET A 1 8.96 -29.22 7.52
N GLN A 2 8.16 -28.41 8.24
CA GLN A 2 7.64 -27.17 7.69
C GLN A 2 8.74 -26.11 7.83
N GLU A 3 9.25 -25.61 6.70
CA GLU A 3 10.17 -24.47 6.70
C GLU A 3 9.51 -23.26 7.36
N PRO A 4 10.22 -22.51 8.22
CA PRO A 4 9.68 -21.31 8.82
C PRO A 4 9.41 -20.31 7.70
N ARG A 5 8.12 -20.03 7.42
CA ARG A 5 7.68 -18.95 6.53
C ARG A 5 8.37 -17.67 6.98
N SER A 6 9.46 -17.29 6.31
CA SER A 6 10.20 -16.08 6.61
C SER A 6 9.23 -14.92 6.47
N ILE A 7 9.02 -14.23 7.58
CA ILE A 7 8.16 -13.06 7.61
C ILE A 7 8.86 -12.01 6.74
N PRO A 8 8.28 -11.57 5.60
CA PRO A 8 8.99 -10.68 4.70
C PRO A 8 9.31 -9.36 5.42
N THR A 9 10.58 -8.97 5.36
CA THR A 9 11.09 -7.69 5.84
C THR A 9 11.18 -6.69 4.68
N LYS A 10 11.34 -5.39 4.98
CA LYS A 10 11.39 -4.31 3.97
C LYS A 10 12.49 -4.53 2.93
N SER A 11 13.55 -5.27 3.26
CA SER A 11 14.67 -5.66 2.39
C SER A 11 14.29 -6.60 1.23
N CYS A 12 13.12 -7.25 1.28
CA CYS A 12 12.59 -8.08 0.20
C CYS A 12 11.63 -7.33 -0.74
N LEU A 13 11.41 -6.02 -0.50
CA LEU A 13 10.50 -5.21 -1.31
C LEU A 13 11.23 -4.53 -2.46
N SER A 14 10.55 -4.38 -3.59
CA SER A 14 11.02 -3.53 -4.67
C SER A 14 10.97 -2.05 -4.29
N ASP A 15 11.77 -1.21 -4.95
CA ASP A 15 11.73 0.24 -4.75
C ASP A 15 10.31 0.82 -4.92
N SER A 16 9.53 0.26 -5.84
CA SER A 16 8.16 0.68 -6.09
C SER A 16 7.22 0.37 -4.91
N GLN A 17 7.38 -0.80 -4.28
CA GLN A 17 6.62 -1.21 -3.10
C GLN A 17 6.99 -0.36 -1.88
N VAL A 18 8.29 -0.06 -1.71
CA VAL A 18 8.77 0.86 -0.65
C VAL A 18 8.15 2.24 -0.81
N ARG A 19 8.17 2.80 -2.04
CA ARG A 19 7.55 4.10 -2.33
C ARG A 19 6.06 4.11 -2.05
N LEU A 20 5.34 3.03 -2.36
CA LEU A 20 3.91 2.93 -2.07
C LEU A 20 3.64 2.92 -0.55
N ILE A 21 4.44 2.19 0.23
CA ILE A 21 4.33 2.19 1.70
C ILE A 21 4.57 3.59 2.25
N GLU A 22 5.64 4.25 1.83
CA GLU A 22 5.99 5.60 2.29
C GLU A 22 4.90 6.61 1.92
N LEU A 23 4.30 6.49 0.73
CA LEU A 23 3.15 7.29 0.33
C LEU A 23 1.97 7.08 1.27
N MET A 24 1.59 5.83 1.57
CA MET A 24 0.49 5.53 2.49
C MET A 24 0.75 6.10 3.89
N GLN A 25 1.97 5.93 4.40
CA GLN A 25 2.35 6.44 5.72
C GLN A 25 2.32 7.96 5.79
N ARG A 26 2.74 8.66 4.72
CA ARG A 26 2.65 10.12 4.58
C ARG A 26 1.22 10.61 4.49
N ILE A 27 0.33 9.85 3.83
CA ILE A 27 -1.10 10.18 3.73
C ILE A 27 -1.75 10.09 5.11
N ASN A 28 -1.38 9.10 5.91
CA ASN A 28 -1.94 8.76 7.22
C ASN A 28 -3.44 8.39 7.17
N PHE A 29 -4.31 9.31 6.75
CA PHE A 29 -5.73 9.06 6.46
C PHE A 29 -6.06 9.59 5.08
N GLY A 30 -6.70 8.77 4.24
CA GLY A 30 -7.06 9.19 2.90
C GLY A 30 -7.18 8.04 1.92
N ARG A 31 -7.05 8.37 0.64
CA ARG A 31 -7.25 7.44 -0.48
C ARG A 31 -6.24 7.71 -1.60
N ILE A 32 -5.76 6.64 -2.22
CA ILE A 32 -5.02 6.66 -3.48
C ILE A 32 -5.99 6.21 -4.57
N PHE A 33 -5.99 6.92 -5.69
CA PHE A 33 -6.84 6.64 -6.85
C PHE A 33 -6.01 6.32 -8.08
N ASP A 34 -6.60 5.51 -8.95
CA ASP A 34 -6.11 5.21 -10.30
C ASP A 34 -4.64 4.75 -10.30
N LEU A 35 -4.28 3.87 -9.36
CA LEU A 35 -2.91 3.36 -9.22
C LEU A 35 -2.67 2.27 -10.28
N PRO A 36 -1.79 2.49 -11.28
CA PRO A 36 -1.48 1.46 -12.26
C PRO A 36 -0.59 0.39 -11.62
N VAL A 37 -0.82 -0.86 -12.02
CA VAL A 37 -0.04 -2.02 -11.61
C VAL A 37 0.49 -2.71 -12.86
N ARG A 38 1.78 -3.03 -12.84
CA ARG A 38 2.48 -3.73 -13.92
C ARG A 38 3.32 -4.85 -13.35
N ASN A 39 3.14 -6.08 -13.83
CA ASN A 39 3.80 -7.29 -13.33
C ASN A 39 3.69 -7.43 -11.80
N GLY A 40 2.54 -7.10 -11.23
CA GLY A 40 2.29 -7.12 -9.80
C GLY A 40 2.99 -6.02 -8.99
N GLN A 41 3.59 -5.04 -9.67
CA GLN A 41 4.29 -3.91 -9.04
C GLN A 41 3.52 -2.60 -9.25
N PRO A 42 3.43 -1.74 -8.22
CA PRO A 42 2.78 -0.43 -8.36
C PRO A 42 3.63 0.51 -9.21
N VAL A 43 2.99 1.20 -10.16
CA VAL A 43 3.63 2.22 -10.98
C VAL A 43 3.36 3.60 -10.37
N MET A 44 4.43 4.33 -10.09
CA MET A 44 4.37 5.64 -9.44
C MET A 44 4.67 6.80 -10.41
N ASP A 45 4.83 6.50 -11.70
CA ASP A 45 5.04 7.47 -12.76
C ASP A 45 4.07 7.15 -13.93
N PRO A 46 3.05 7.99 -14.18
CA PRO A 46 2.75 9.24 -13.47
C PRO A 46 2.37 9.03 -11.99
N PRO A 47 2.59 10.04 -11.12
CA PRO A 47 2.24 9.92 -9.70
C PRO A 47 0.75 9.68 -9.54
N PRO A 48 0.33 8.76 -8.64
CA PRO A 48 -1.08 8.44 -8.46
C PRO A 48 -1.81 9.62 -7.82
N ARG A 49 -3.11 9.71 -8.09
CA ARG A 49 -3.95 10.74 -7.47
C ARG A 49 -4.17 10.41 -6.00
N VAL A 50 -3.99 11.40 -5.13
CA VAL A 50 -4.10 11.23 -3.68
C VAL A 50 -5.09 12.22 -3.09
N VAL A 51 -6.00 11.73 -2.26
CA VAL A 51 -6.91 12.55 -1.45
C VAL A 51 -6.63 12.27 0.01
N ARG A 52 -6.24 13.30 0.77
CA ARG A 52 -5.99 13.18 2.22
C ARG A 52 -7.21 13.60 3.01
N GLU A 53 -7.54 12.82 4.03
CA GLU A 53 -8.58 13.13 5.00
C GLU A 53 -7.93 13.79 6.22
N ILE A 54 -8.39 15.00 6.57
CA ILE A 54 -7.88 15.76 7.72
C ILE A 54 -8.95 15.72 8.82
N LYS A 55 -8.61 15.15 9.96
CA LYS A 55 -9.50 15.05 11.13
C LYS A 55 -9.30 16.26 12.04
N PHE A 56 -10.30 17.13 12.15
CA PHE A 56 -10.26 18.25 13.08
C PHE A 56 -10.31 17.76 14.54
N GLY A 57 -9.49 18.34 15.42
CA GLY A 57 -9.42 17.95 16.84
C GLY A 57 -8.75 16.60 17.11
N SER A 58 -8.04 16.02 16.13
CA SER A 58 -7.29 14.76 16.26
C SER A 58 -5.87 14.92 15.73
N ASP A 59 -4.99 13.97 16.09
CA ASP A 59 -3.64 13.92 15.53
C ASP A 59 -3.68 13.42 14.07
N ASN A 60 -3.29 14.30 13.14
CA ASN A 60 -3.14 14.00 11.71
C ASN A 60 -1.68 13.77 11.32
N GLY A 61 -0.75 13.82 12.28
CA GLY A 61 0.68 13.66 12.04
C GLY A 61 1.00 12.37 11.29
N PRO A 62 2.05 12.36 10.45
CA PRO A 62 2.51 11.15 9.81
C PRO A 62 2.82 10.11 10.88
N ARG A 63 2.56 8.84 10.56
CA ARG A 63 2.73 7.76 11.53
C ARG A 63 4.16 7.74 12.08
N PRO A 64 4.40 7.67 13.41
CA PRO A 64 5.75 7.69 13.97
C PRO A 64 6.63 6.50 13.52
N GLU A 65 5.99 5.43 13.03
CA GLU A 65 6.67 4.27 12.44
C GLU A 65 7.28 4.54 11.05
N VAL A 66 7.03 5.71 10.45
CA VAL A 66 7.76 6.19 9.24
C VAL A 66 9.28 6.14 9.45
N ALA A 67 9.75 6.33 10.68
CA ALA A 67 11.16 6.32 11.03
C ALA A 67 11.77 4.91 11.23
N LYS A 68 10.97 3.83 11.24
CA LYS A 68 11.46 2.47 11.45
C LYS A 68 11.50 1.72 10.13
N ALA A 69 12.69 1.62 9.55
CA ALA A 69 12.97 0.89 8.32
C ALA A 69 12.61 -0.61 8.41
N ASP A 70 12.67 -1.20 9.61
CA ASP A 70 12.50 -2.64 9.85
C ASP A 70 11.28 -2.97 10.73
N PHE A 71 10.10 -2.46 10.36
CA PHE A 71 8.87 -2.97 10.95
C PHE A 71 8.45 -4.25 10.22
N THR A 72 8.17 -5.33 10.96
CA THR A 72 7.49 -6.52 10.43
C THR A 72 6.29 -6.09 9.60
N LEU A 73 6.29 -6.35 8.28
CA LEU A 73 5.20 -5.95 7.41
C LEU A 73 3.87 -6.38 8.02
N LYS A 74 3.05 -5.39 8.40
CA LYS A 74 1.72 -5.69 8.94
C LYS A 74 0.95 -6.51 7.93
N ALA A 75 0.07 -7.39 8.42
CA ALA A 75 -0.74 -8.27 7.58
C ALA A 75 -1.38 -7.49 6.42
N GLN A 76 -1.91 -6.30 6.69
CA GLN A 76 -2.54 -5.44 5.67
C GLN A 76 -1.63 -5.11 4.48
N VAL A 77 -0.33 -4.86 4.71
CA VAL A 77 0.60 -4.51 3.62
C VAL A 77 0.98 -5.76 2.82
N ARG A 78 1.10 -6.91 3.50
CA ARG A 78 1.34 -8.20 2.83
C ARG A 78 0.16 -8.60 1.96
N ASP A 79 -1.05 -8.43 2.50
CA ASP A 79 -2.29 -8.73 1.79
C ASP A 79 -2.43 -7.82 0.58
N LEU A 80 -2.14 -6.52 0.70
CA LEU A 80 -2.10 -5.60 -0.44
C LEU A 80 -1.17 -6.11 -1.54
N PHE A 81 0.09 -6.45 -1.22
CA PHE A 81 1.04 -6.91 -2.23
C PHE A 81 0.67 -8.25 -2.85
N ALA A 82 0.09 -9.17 -2.08
CA ALA A 82 -0.46 -10.41 -2.63
C ALA A 82 -1.60 -10.14 -3.63
N GLN A 83 -2.45 -9.13 -3.37
CA GLN A 83 -3.47 -8.69 -4.32
C GLN A 83 -2.87 -8.02 -5.57
N LEU A 84 -1.79 -7.23 -5.43
CA LEU A 84 -1.10 -6.66 -6.60
C LEU A 84 -0.53 -7.78 -7.48
N GLU A 85 0.15 -8.75 -6.88
CA GLU A 85 0.72 -9.89 -7.58
C GLU A 85 -0.35 -10.72 -8.30
N ALA A 86 -1.48 -10.97 -7.64
CA ALA A 86 -2.63 -11.67 -8.24
C ALA A 86 -3.27 -10.89 -9.39
N LEU A 87 -3.31 -9.55 -9.30
CA LEU A 87 -3.81 -8.68 -10.37
C LEU A 87 -2.91 -8.72 -11.61
N GLY A 88 -1.59 -8.84 -11.43
CA GLY A 88 -0.61 -8.81 -12.51
C GLY A 88 -0.54 -7.43 -13.17
N ASP A 89 -1.34 -7.22 -14.21
CA ASP A 89 -1.44 -5.95 -14.94
C ASP A 89 -2.83 -5.37 -14.82
N GLY A 90 -2.93 -4.10 -14.40
CA GLY A 90 -4.24 -3.47 -14.25
C GLY A 90 -4.15 -2.05 -13.69
N VAL A 91 -5.31 -1.51 -13.36
CA VAL A 91 -5.42 -0.25 -12.61
C VAL A 91 -6.27 -0.53 -11.39
N ILE A 92 -5.81 -0.06 -10.24
CA ILE A 92 -6.56 -0.13 -8.98
C ILE A 92 -7.30 1.19 -8.84
N PRO A 93 -8.64 1.20 -8.93
CA PRO A 93 -9.41 2.44 -8.87
C PRO A 93 -9.25 3.16 -7.53
N CYS A 94 -9.18 2.42 -6.42
CA CYS A 94 -9.09 3.03 -5.09
C CYS A 94 -8.39 2.13 -4.07
N ILE A 95 -7.49 2.72 -3.29
CA ILE A 95 -6.94 2.16 -2.06
C ILE A 95 -7.25 3.13 -0.93
N GLU A 96 -7.97 2.69 0.08
CA GLU A 96 -8.23 3.45 1.30
C GLU A 96 -7.13 3.23 2.33
N ILE A 97 -6.74 4.30 2.99
CA ILE A 97 -5.63 4.36 3.93
C ILE A 97 -6.15 4.85 5.27
N GLN A 98 -5.82 4.10 6.32
CA GLN A 98 -6.08 4.50 7.70
C GLN A 98 -4.84 4.30 8.56
N ARG A 99 -4.48 5.33 9.33
CA ARG A 99 -3.29 5.33 10.19
C ARG A 99 -2.03 4.87 9.43
N GLY A 100 -1.87 5.32 8.20
CA GLY A 100 -0.71 5.05 7.36
C GLY A 100 -0.61 3.61 6.84
N LEU A 101 -1.71 2.85 6.84
CA LEU A 101 -1.79 1.48 6.35
C LEU A 101 -2.91 1.32 5.32
N PRO A 102 -2.77 0.39 4.37
CA PRO A 102 -3.90 0.00 3.54
C PRO A 102 -4.99 -0.58 4.43
N PHE A 103 -6.22 -0.14 4.19
CA PHE A 103 -7.40 -0.58 4.91
C PHE A 103 -8.36 -1.32 3.98
N ARG A 104 -8.52 -0.83 2.76
CA ARG A 104 -9.42 -1.40 1.76
C ARG A 104 -8.89 -1.12 0.35
N MET A 105 -9.10 -2.05 -0.56
CA MET A 105 -8.80 -1.91 -1.98
C MET A 105 -10.06 -2.22 -2.78
N THR A 106 -10.26 -1.52 -3.88
CA THR A 106 -11.29 -1.82 -4.88
C THR A 106 -10.58 -2.30 -6.13
N VAL A 107 -11.09 -3.38 -6.73
CA VAL A 107 -10.65 -3.91 -8.02
C VAL A 107 -11.82 -3.85 -8.98
N GLU A 108 -11.52 -3.58 -10.25
CA GLU A 108 -12.49 -3.66 -11.33
C GLU A 108 -12.28 -4.98 -12.06
N GLU A 109 -13.34 -5.79 -12.14
CA GLU A 109 -13.34 -7.08 -12.82
C GLU A 109 -14.41 -7.07 -13.91
N VAL A 110 -14.07 -7.54 -15.11
CA VAL A 110 -15.05 -7.77 -16.16
C VAL A 110 -15.62 -9.17 -15.97
N CYS A 111 -16.85 -9.29 -15.48
CA CYS A 111 -17.56 -10.56 -15.46
C CYS A 111 -18.11 -10.85 -16.88
N ALA A 112 -17.69 -11.99 -17.45
CA ALA A 112 -18.24 -12.54 -18.68
C ALA A 112 -19.45 -13.45 -18.42
#